data_AF-A0A0Q6VPA7-F1
#
_entry.id   AF-A0A0Q6VPA7-F1
#
_cell.length_a   1.000
_cell.length_b   1.000
_cell.length_c   1.000
_cell.angle_alpha   90.00
_cell.angle_beta   90.00
_cell.angle_gamma   90.00
#
_symmetry.space_group_name_H-M   'P 1'
#
loop_
_entity.id
_entity.type
_entity.pdbx_description
1 polymer ?
#
loop_
_entity_poly.entity_id
_entity_poly.type
_entity_poly.pdbx_seq_one_letter_code
_entity_poly.pdbx_strand_id
1 'polypeptide(L)'
;MRPQLRLIAVMLGAAVSLALPDPSTAQLQTNLQEFAADTAPSFDNPSAALERLKAVLSANDIDGLASLLGLNAAKLRSSNEAVVSYGLMREGAARHLSLQDVGKRKVIVVGDALWPLPFPLSQGKDGKWAFDPEVGLQEIVNRRVGENELATIQTMRDYVAAQYEYARIDEDDDGLYEYAQRLISTPGKRDGLYWQRGVFDEESPAGPLIETAAFGKAKRGEGYYGYRYRILTAQGANVIGGEQSYIVNGNMTGGFALIAWPAKYRATGVQTFVVNNAGIVYERDLGAKTEERALAIKAFNPDANWEIVRD
;
A
#
# COMPACT_ATOMS: atom_id res chain seq x y z
N MET A 1 -37.01 -44.35 -39.82
CA MET A 1 -35.78 -45.00 -39.30
C MET A 1 -34.67 -43.95 -39.25
N ARG A 2 -34.12 -43.65 -38.07
CA ARG A 2 -32.75 -43.06 -37.91
C ARG A 2 -31.72 -44.13 -38.36
N PRO A 3 -30.40 -43.85 -38.57
CA PRO A 3 -29.60 -42.61 -38.51
C PRO A 3 -28.79 -42.40 -39.84
N GLN A 4 -27.95 -41.38 -40.05
CA GLN A 4 -26.51 -41.40 -39.72
C GLN A 4 -25.86 -40.02 -39.97
N LEU A 5 -25.13 -39.55 -38.96
CA LEU A 5 -24.13 -38.48 -39.06
C LEU A 5 -22.96 -38.92 -39.95
N ARG A 6 -22.45 -38.02 -40.79
CA ARG A 6 -21.05 -38.06 -41.22
C ARG A 6 -20.34 -36.80 -40.73
N LEU A 7 -19.35 -37.01 -39.88
CA LEU A 7 -18.40 -36.02 -39.38
C LEU A 7 -17.62 -35.40 -40.54
N ILE A 8 -17.55 -34.07 -40.57
CA ILE A 8 -16.47 -33.34 -41.25
C ILE A 8 -15.37 -33.14 -40.23
N ALA A 9 -14.20 -33.71 -40.51
CA ALA A 9 -12.98 -33.46 -39.76
C ALA A 9 -12.45 -32.07 -40.12
N VAL A 10 -12.44 -31.14 -39.14
CA VAL A 10 -11.64 -29.92 -39.21
C VAL A 10 -10.41 -30.14 -38.35
N MET A 11 -9.28 -30.35 -39.01
CA MET A 11 -7.93 -30.30 -38.42
C MET A 11 -7.67 -28.85 -37.99
N LEU A 12 -7.76 -28.58 -36.68
CA LEU A 12 -7.27 -27.34 -36.10
C LEU A 12 -5.79 -27.54 -35.73
N GLY A 13 -4.90 -26.91 -36.48
CA GLY A 13 -3.48 -26.82 -36.12
C GLY A 13 -3.33 -26.01 -34.84
N ALA A 14 -2.92 -26.66 -33.76
CA ALA A 14 -2.51 -26.00 -32.54
C ALA A 14 -1.11 -25.40 -32.75
N ALA A 15 -1.04 -24.10 -33.02
CA ALA A 15 0.18 -23.34 -32.80
C ALA A 15 0.40 -23.25 -31.29
N VAL A 16 1.29 -24.09 -30.76
CA VAL A 16 1.78 -23.98 -29.39
C VAL A 16 2.71 -22.77 -29.34
N SER A 17 2.16 -21.61 -29.01
CA SER A 17 2.97 -20.47 -28.58
C SER A 17 3.55 -20.81 -27.20
N LEU A 18 4.82 -21.20 -27.17
CA LEU A 18 5.62 -21.23 -25.96
C LEU A 18 5.79 -19.78 -25.47
N ALA A 19 4.84 -19.30 -24.67
CA ALA A 19 5.04 -18.11 -23.87
C ALA A 19 6.07 -18.45 -22.79
N LEU A 20 7.31 -18.00 -23.00
CA LEU A 20 8.29 -17.96 -21.92
C LEU A 20 7.72 -17.04 -20.82
N PRO A 21 7.74 -17.45 -19.54
CA PRO A 21 7.30 -16.57 -18.47
C PRO A 21 8.18 -15.32 -18.45
N ASP A 22 7.55 -14.14 -18.54
CA ASP A 22 8.23 -12.86 -18.39
C ASP A 22 8.93 -12.81 -17.01
N PRO A 23 10.26 -12.58 -16.93
CA PRO A 23 10.97 -12.48 -15.66
C PRO A 23 10.56 -11.26 -14.82
N SER A 24 9.70 -10.38 -15.36
CA SER A 24 9.25 -9.15 -14.70
C SER A 24 8.17 -9.34 -13.63
N THR A 25 7.41 -10.44 -13.63
CA THR A 25 6.42 -10.72 -12.56
C THR A 25 7.09 -11.34 -11.32
N ALA A 26 8.23 -12.00 -11.51
CA ALA A 26 8.94 -12.71 -10.44
C ALA A 26 9.86 -11.79 -9.61
N GLN A 27 10.29 -10.64 -10.15
CA GLN A 27 11.28 -9.79 -9.49
C GLN A 27 10.73 -8.78 -8.46
N LEU A 28 9.40 -8.66 -8.29
CA LEU A 28 8.80 -7.68 -7.36
C LEU A 28 8.02 -8.31 -6.18
N GLN A 29 7.84 -9.63 -6.16
CA GLN A 29 7.49 -10.43 -4.97
C GLN A 29 8.65 -10.51 -3.94
N THR A 30 9.73 -9.74 -4.13
CA THR A 30 11.09 -10.04 -3.67
C THR A 30 11.47 -9.63 -2.24
N ASN A 31 10.56 -9.30 -1.33
CA ASN A 31 10.97 -9.02 0.07
C ASN A 31 10.36 -9.95 1.13
N LEU A 32 9.16 -10.50 0.92
CA LEU A 32 8.59 -11.44 1.89
C LEU A 32 8.73 -12.91 1.47
N GLN A 33 8.94 -13.21 0.19
CA GLN A 33 9.15 -14.60 -0.22
C GLN A 33 10.49 -15.18 0.24
N GLU A 34 11.46 -14.33 0.60
CA GLU A 34 12.67 -14.81 1.28
C GLU A 34 12.38 -15.36 2.68
N PHE A 35 11.23 -15.06 3.27
CA PHE A 35 10.76 -15.66 4.52
C PHE A 35 10.08 -17.01 4.31
N ALA A 36 9.73 -17.40 3.09
CA ALA A 36 9.12 -18.70 2.84
C ALA A 36 10.13 -19.84 3.08
N ALA A 37 9.65 -20.95 3.61
CA ALA A 37 10.37 -22.22 3.72
C ALA A 37 9.53 -23.37 3.14
N ASP A 38 10.10 -24.58 3.11
CA ASP A 38 9.58 -25.65 2.26
C ASP A 38 8.24 -26.25 2.72
N THR A 39 7.94 -26.37 4.02
CA THR A 39 6.70 -27.02 4.48
C THR A 39 6.30 -26.68 5.92
N ALA A 40 5.05 -26.24 6.13
CA ALA A 40 4.42 -26.16 7.45
C ALA A 40 3.88 -27.54 7.88
N PRO A 41 3.93 -27.90 9.18
CA PRO A 41 3.39 -29.17 9.67
C PRO A 41 1.87 -29.26 9.45
N SER A 42 1.39 -30.47 9.13
CA SER A 42 -0.03 -30.78 8.97
C SER A 42 -0.65 -31.31 10.26
N PHE A 43 -1.92 -31.00 10.48
CA PHE A 43 -2.71 -31.36 11.67
C PHE A 43 -4.01 -32.04 11.25
N ASP A 44 -4.49 -32.99 12.05
CA ASP A 44 -5.77 -33.66 11.78
C ASP A 44 -6.98 -32.73 11.99
N ASN A 45 -6.83 -31.70 12.82
CA ASN A 45 -7.85 -30.67 13.03
C ASN A 45 -7.23 -29.30 13.36
N PRO A 46 -7.96 -28.19 13.12
CA PRO A 46 -7.47 -26.84 13.37
C PRO A 46 -7.10 -26.55 14.84
N SER A 47 -7.81 -27.16 15.80
CA SER A 47 -7.54 -26.97 17.23
C SER A 47 -6.16 -27.47 17.63
N ALA A 48 -5.67 -28.55 17.02
CA ALA A 48 -4.30 -29.03 17.25
C ALA A 48 -3.24 -28.02 16.79
N ALA A 49 -3.49 -27.29 15.69
CA ALA A 49 -2.61 -26.22 15.24
C ALA A 49 -2.63 -25.01 16.19
N LEU A 50 -3.81 -24.66 16.73
CA LEU A 50 -3.98 -23.62 17.74
C LEU A 50 -3.18 -23.94 19.02
N GLU A 51 -3.30 -25.17 19.54
CA GLU A 51 -2.54 -25.59 20.72
C GLU A 51 -1.04 -25.61 20.46
N ARG A 52 -0.61 -26.02 19.26
CA ARG A 52 0.81 -25.95 18.87
C ARG A 52 1.31 -24.50 18.81
N LEU A 53 0.51 -23.57 18.28
CA LEU A 53 0.84 -22.15 18.25
C LEU A 53 0.98 -21.60 19.68
N LYS A 54 0.03 -21.91 20.56
CA LYS A 54 0.07 -21.52 21.97
C LYS A 54 1.36 -22.00 22.63
N ALA A 55 1.72 -23.26 22.43
CA ALA A 55 2.93 -23.84 23.01
C ALA A 55 4.21 -23.11 22.56
N VAL A 56 4.38 -22.84 21.26
CA VAL A 56 5.60 -22.15 20.76
C VAL A 56 5.67 -20.70 21.24
N LEU A 57 4.53 -19.99 21.29
CA LEU A 57 4.48 -18.60 21.78
C LEU A 57 4.78 -18.52 23.29
N SER A 58 4.20 -19.41 24.09
CA SER A 58 4.46 -19.47 25.55
C SER A 58 5.91 -19.84 25.86
N ALA A 59 6.51 -20.74 25.08
CA ALA A 59 7.90 -21.16 25.24
C ALA A 59 8.92 -20.10 24.76
N ASN A 60 8.46 -18.99 24.17
CA ASN A 60 9.32 -18.03 23.48
C ASN A 60 10.19 -18.69 22.38
N ASP A 61 9.63 -19.68 21.70
CA ASP A 61 10.28 -20.47 20.66
C ASP A 61 10.01 -19.90 19.26
N ILE A 62 10.82 -18.91 18.85
CA ILE A 62 10.70 -18.26 17.54
C ILE A 62 11.04 -19.22 16.38
N ASP A 63 11.89 -20.22 16.60
CA ASP A 63 12.19 -21.23 15.58
C ASP A 63 11.03 -22.21 15.42
N GLY A 64 10.41 -22.60 16.53
CA GLY A 64 9.17 -23.38 16.55
C GLY A 64 8.02 -22.64 15.87
N LEU A 65 7.90 -21.32 16.08
CA LEU A 65 6.93 -20.51 15.35
C LEU A 65 7.24 -20.49 13.85
N ALA A 66 8.50 -20.26 13.46
CA ALA A 66 8.89 -20.24 12.06
C ALA A 66 8.57 -21.58 11.39
N SER A 67 8.94 -22.71 12.01
CA SER A 67 8.59 -24.05 11.51
C SER A 67 7.08 -24.26 11.42
N LEU A 68 6.32 -23.83 12.43
CA LEU A 68 4.87 -23.97 12.45
C LEU A 68 4.19 -23.21 11.30
N LEU A 69 4.68 -22.02 10.98
CA LEU A 69 4.14 -21.17 9.92
C LEU A 69 4.72 -21.49 8.53
N GLY A 70 5.69 -22.40 8.42
CA GLY A 70 6.37 -22.68 7.15
C GLY A 70 7.30 -21.53 6.71
N LEU A 71 7.96 -20.89 7.66
CA LEU A 71 8.84 -19.74 7.46
C LEU A 71 10.31 -20.06 7.76
N ASN A 72 11.20 -19.25 7.18
CA ASN A 72 12.62 -19.29 7.44
C ASN A 72 12.96 -18.62 8.79
N ALA A 73 13.40 -19.44 9.75
CA ALA A 73 13.71 -18.98 11.11
C ALA A 73 14.84 -17.94 11.17
N ALA A 74 15.89 -18.10 10.35
CA ALA A 74 17.01 -17.17 10.31
C ALA A 74 16.56 -15.78 9.81
N LYS A 75 15.71 -15.75 8.78
CA LYS A 75 15.12 -14.52 8.27
C LYS A 75 14.22 -13.84 9.31
N LEU A 76 13.36 -14.62 9.96
CA LEU A 76 12.48 -14.12 11.03
C LEU A 76 13.28 -13.48 12.18
N ARG A 77 14.40 -14.07 12.60
CA ARG A 77 15.29 -13.51 13.65
C ARG A 77 16.04 -12.26 13.21
N SER A 78 16.39 -12.18 11.93
CA SER A 78 17.16 -11.05 11.40
C SER A 78 16.33 -9.79 11.13
N SER A 79 15.00 -9.92 11.08
CA SER A 79 14.09 -8.77 10.89
C SER A 79 13.62 -8.22 12.23
N ASN A 80 13.96 -6.97 12.50
CA ASN A 80 13.50 -6.26 13.69
C ASN A 80 11.97 -6.15 13.72
N GLU A 81 11.33 -5.86 12.58
CA GLU A 81 9.88 -5.79 12.45
C GLU A 81 9.23 -7.12 12.80
N ALA A 82 9.80 -8.23 12.33
CA ALA A 82 9.27 -9.56 12.62
C ALA A 82 9.44 -9.95 14.09
N VAL A 83 10.58 -9.59 14.71
CA VAL A 83 10.82 -9.82 16.14
C VAL A 83 9.88 -9.00 17.02
N VAL A 84 9.62 -7.74 16.67
CA VAL A 84 8.61 -6.90 17.36
C VAL A 84 7.22 -7.50 17.22
N SER A 85 6.83 -7.89 15.99
CA SER A 85 5.53 -8.52 15.72
C SER A 85 5.35 -9.83 16.50
N TYR A 86 6.41 -10.61 16.61
CA TYR A 86 6.44 -11.83 17.41
C TYR A 86 6.22 -11.55 18.91
N GLY A 87 6.87 -10.53 19.47
CA GLY A 87 6.65 -10.09 20.85
C GLY A 87 5.17 -9.73 21.11
N LEU A 88 4.59 -8.90 20.25
CA LEU A 88 3.18 -8.52 20.34
C LEU A 88 2.23 -9.72 20.21
N MET A 89 2.53 -10.65 19.29
CA MET A 89 1.77 -11.88 19.13
C MET A 89 1.80 -12.74 20.39
N ARG A 90 2.95 -12.86 21.06
CA ARG A 90 3.08 -13.59 22.33
C ARG A 90 2.25 -12.94 23.44
N GLU A 91 2.34 -11.62 23.59
CA GLU A 91 1.56 -10.89 24.58
C GLU A 91 0.05 -11.03 24.36
N GLY A 92 -0.39 -10.90 23.11
CA GLY A 92 -1.79 -11.10 22.75
C GLY A 92 -2.25 -12.54 22.99
N ALA A 93 -1.44 -13.52 22.60
CA ALA A 93 -1.75 -14.93 22.76
C ALA A 93 -1.82 -15.38 24.23
N ALA A 94 -1.04 -14.73 25.12
CA ALA A 94 -1.12 -14.95 26.55
C ALA A 94 -2.46 -14.50 27.15
N ARG A 95 -3.15 -13.54 26.52
CA ARG A 95 -4.48 -13.08 26.93
C ARG A 95 -5.59 -13.92 26.31
N HIS A 96 -5.55 -14.10 24.99
CA HIS A 96 -6.59 -14.83 24.26
C HIS A 96 -6.08 -15.41 22.94
N LEU A 97 -6.54 -16.61 22.60
CA LEU A 97 -6.41 -17.22 21.29
C LEU A 97 -7.72 -17.92 20.94
N SER A 98 -8.22 -17.69 19.72
CA SER A 98 -9.42 -18.37 19.23
C SER A 98 -9.33 -18.68 17.75
N LEU A 99 -10.12 -19.64 17.30
CA LEU A 99 -10.28 -20.00 15.89
C LEU A 99 -11.57 -19.40 15.35
N GLN A 100 -11.49 -18.80 14.17
CA GLN A 100 -12.63 -18.29 13.42
C GLN A 100 -12.72 -18.92 12.04
N ASP A 101 -13.95 -19.13 11.59
CA ASP A 101 -14.27 -19.57 10.23
C ASP A 101 -14.22 -18.39 9.25
N VAL A 102 -13.38 -18.51 8.22
CA VAL A 102 -13.27 -17.51 7.14
C VAL A 102 -13.33 -18.23 5.79
N GLY A 103 -14.54 -18.31 5.23
CA GLY A 103 -14.80 -19.08 4.02
C GLY A 103 -14.48 -20.57 4.21
N LYS A 104 -13.49 -21.09 3.47
CA LYS A 104 -13.02 -22.48 3.57
C LYS A 104 -11.77 -22.64 4.46
N ARG A 105 -11.31 -21.55 5.08
CA ARG A 105 -10.11 -21.52 5.91
C ARG A 105 -10.48 -21.28 7.37
N LYS A 106 -9.54 -21.56 8.27
CA LYS A 106 -9.62 -21.14 9.67
C LYS A 106 -8.57 -20.07 9.93
N VAL A 107 -8.94 -19.01 10.63
CA VAL A 107 -8.03 -17.94 11.03
C VAL A 107 -7.88 -17.98 12.54
N ILE A 108 -6.65 -17.87 13.03
CA ILE A 108 -6.40 -17.71 14.45
C ILE A 108 -6.48 -16.23 14.79
N VAL A 109 -7.23 -15.91 15.83
CA VAL A 109 -7.42 -14.56 16.33
C VAL A 109 -6.70 -14.42 17.67
N VAL A 110 -5.92 -13.35 17.79
CA VAL A 110 -4.94 -13.13 18.86
C VAL A 110 -5.34 -11.94 19.74
N GLY A 111 -5.37 -12.17 21.05
CA GLY A 111 -5.64 -11.16 22.07
C GLY A 111 -7.07 -10.59 22.05
N ASP A 112 -7.30 -9.63 22.94
CA ASP A 112 -8.62 -9.01 23.14
C ASP A 112 -9.01 -8.03 22.03
N ALA A 113 -8.02 -7.54 21.28
CA ALA A 113 -8.22 -6.72 20.08
C ALA A 113 -8.72 -7.55 18.88
N LEU A 114 -8.93 -8.86 19.07
CA LEU A 114 -9.36 -9.80 18.04
C LEU A 114 -8.52 -9.71 16.76
N TRP A 115 -7.19 -9.59 16.91
CA TRP A 115 -6.30 -9.41 15.77
C TRP A 115 -6.17 -10.72 14.98
N PRO A 116 -6.58 -10.77 13.69
CA PRO A 116 -6.46 -11.98 12.89
C PRO A 116 -5.00 -12.20 12.48
N LEU A 117 -4.43 -13.35 12.86
CA LEU A 117 -3.12 -13.80 12.41
C LEU A 117 -3.13 -13.90 10.87
N PRO A 118 -2.13 -13.33 10.16
CA PRO A 118 -2.14 -13.30 8.70
C PRO A 118 -2.01 -14.67 8.06
N PHE A 119 -1.50 -15.68 8.78
CA PHE A 119 -1.33 -17.05 8.31
C PHE A 119 -2.58 -17.89 8.63
N PRO A 120 -3.51 -18.10 7.68
CA PRO A 120 -4.66 -18.96 7.92
C PRO A 120 -4.26 -20.43 7.88
N LEU A 121 -5.13 -21.28 8.42
CA LEU A 121 -5.12 -22.72 8.20
C LEU A 121 -5.94 -23.06 6.97
N SER A 122 -5.31 -23.72 6.00
CA SER A 122 -5.93 -24.26 4.79
C SER A 122 -6.05 -25.78 4.91
N GLN A 123 -7.15 -26.35 4.41
CA GLN A 123 -7.34 -27.80 4.36
C GLN A 123 -6.76 -28.39 3.05
N GLY A 124 -5.87 -29.36 3.19
CA GLY A 124 -5.28 -30.12 2.09
C GLY A 124 -6.26 -31.14 1.49
N LYS A 125 -5.87 -31.74 0.36
CA LYS A 125 -6.66 -32.78 -0.32
C LYS A 125 -6.82 -34.06 0.50
N ASP A 126 -5.90 -34.29 1.43
CA ASP A 126 -5.90 -35.39 2.40
C ASP A 126 -6.78 -35.11 3.63
N GLY A 127 -7.46 -33.96 3.67
CA GLY A 127 -8.33 -33.54 4.76
C GLY A 127 -7.58 -32.94 5.96
N LYS A 128 -6.25 -32.86 5.91
CA LYS A 128 -5.43 -32.27 6.99
C LYS A 128 -5.35 -30.76 6.87
N TRP A 129 -5.06 -30.10 7.98
CA TRP A 129 -4.94 -28.65 8.09
C TRP A 129 -3.49 -28.24 8.26
N ALA A 130 -3.04 -27.21 7.56
CA ALA A 130 -1.71 -26.63 7.76
C ALA A 130 -1.79 -25.11 7.64
N PHE A 131 -0.86 -24.40 8.29
CA PHE A 131 -0.70 -22.97 8.04
C PHE A 131 -0.27 -22.76 6.58
N ASP A 132 -0.80 -21.69 5.98
CA ASP A 132 -0.60 -21.36 4.58
C ASP A 132 0.40 -20.18 4.46
N PRO A 133 1.72 -20.44 4.31
CA PRO A 133 2.72 -19.39 4.23
C PRO A 133 2.57 -18.49 3.01
N GLU A 134 2.11 -19.04 1.88
CA GLU A 134 1.90 -18.25 0.67
C GLU A 134 0.80 -17.21 0.88
N VAL A 135 -0.35 -17.65 1.39
CA VAL A 135 -1.45 -16.74 1.73
C VAL A 135 -1.05 -15.78 2.85
N GLY A 136 -0.30 -16.26 3.85
CA GLY A 136 0.09 -15.43 4.98
C GLY A 136 1.07 -14.32 4.63
N LEU A 137 2.09 -14.60 3.82
CA LEU A 137 3.03 -13.58 3.35
C LEU A 137 2.33 -12.56 2.44
N GLN A 138 1.40 -13.01 1.57
CA GLN A 138 0.60 -12.11 0.75
C GLN A 138 -0.33 -11.22 1.59
N GLU A 139 -0.94 -11.76 2.64
CA GLU A 139 -1.80 -11.00 3.54
C GLU A 139 -1.04 -9.89 4.28
N ILE A 140 0.22 -10.13 4.67
CA ILE A 140 1.09 -9.08 5.23
C ILE A 140 1.31 -7.94 4.23
N VAL A 141 1.53 -8.27 2.95
CA VAL A 141 1.64 -7.24 1.89
C VAL A 141 0.32 -6.49 1.74
N ASN A 142 -0.80 -7.20 1.68
CA ASN A 142 -2.12 -6.59 1.51
C ASN A 142 -2.45 -5.59 2.63
N ARG A 143 -2.17 -5.95 3.90
CA ARG A 143 -2.38 -5.05 5.04
C ARG A 143 -1.51 -3.80 4.95
N ARG A 144 -0.23 -3.96 4.60
CA ARG A 144 0.68 -2.83 4.38
C ARG A 144 0.21 -1.91 3.26
N VAL A 145 -0.25 -2.48 2.16
CA VAL A 145 -0.83 -1.72 1.03
C VAL A 145 -2.03 -0.91 1.51
N GLY A 146 -2.97 -1.53 2.23
CA GLY A 146 -4.15 -0.85 2.76
C GLY A 146 -3.78 0.28 3.74
N GLU A 147 -2.87 0.03 4.69
CA GLU A 147 -2.39 1.06 5.63
C GLU A 147 -1.75 2.25 4.91
N ASN A 148 -0.89 1.98 3.92
CA ASN A 148 -0.25 3.02 3.13
C ASN A 148 -1.26 3.83 2.29
N GLU A 149 -2.25 3.17 1.69
CA GLU A 149 -3.29 3.82 0.89
C GLU A 149 -4.18 4.71 1.76
N LEU A 150 -4.60 4.24 2.94
CA LEU A 150 -5.35 5.05 3.90
C LEU A 150 -4.54 6.28 4.36
N ALA A 151 -3.26 6.09 4.69
CA ALA A 151 -2.38 7.20 5.07
C ALA A 151 -2.16 8.19 3.90
N THR A 152 -2.13 7.70 2.67
CA THR A 152 -2.01 8.53 1.47
C THR A 152 -3.27 9.35 1.22
N ILE A 153 -4.45 8.77 1.39
CA ILE A 153 -5.73 9.48 1.31
C ILE A 153 -5.77 10.60 2.37
N GLN A 154 -5.32 10.33 3.59
CA GLN A 154 -5.23 11.38 4.62
C GLN A 154 -4.22 12.46 4.21
N THR A 155 -3.04 12.07 3.72
CA THR A 155 -2.01 13.01 3.24
C THR A 155 -2.53 13.92 2.11
N MET A 156 -3.40 13.41 1.23
CA MET A 156 -4.06 14.20 0.17
C MET A 156 -4.98 15.27 0.74
N ARG A 157 -5.74 14.93 1.80
CA ARG A 157 -6.63 15.88 2.49
C ARG A 157 -5.83 16.93 3.25
N ASP A 158 -4.77 16.50 3.93
CA ASP A 158 -3.83 17.35 4.65
C ASP A 158 -3.12 18.32 3.71
N TYR A 159 -2.75 17.88 2.50
CA TYR A 159 -2.21 18.75 1.45
C TYR A 159 -3.19 19.87 1.05
N VAL A 160 -4.47 19.56 0.88
CA VAL A 160 -5.49 20.56 0.54
C VAL A 160 -5.59 21.61 1.66
N ALA A 161 -5.63 21.16 2.92
CA ALA A 161 -5.67 22.06 4.08
C ALA A 161 -4.41 22.94 4.14
N ALA A 162 -3.22 22.36 3.95
CA ALA A 162 -1.96 23.07 3.97
C ALA A 162 -1.83 24.11 2.85
N GLN A 163 -2.34 23.82 1.64
CA GLN A 163 -2.39 24.80 0.56
C GLN A 163 -3.26 26.00 0.90
N TYR A 164 -4.42 25.77 1.50
CA TYR A 164 -5.29 26.85 1.92
C TYR A 164 -4.71 27.68 3.06
N GLU A 165 -3.94 27.07 3.96
CA GLU A 165 -3.21 27.80 5.00
C GLU A 165 -2.10 28.66 4.40
N TYR A 166 -1.29 28.10 3.50
CA TYR A 166 -0.22 28.81 2.81
C TYR A 166 -0.75 30.07 2.09
N ALA A 167 -1.89 29.95 1.42
CA ALA A 167 -2.49 31.07 0.67
C ALA A 167 -3.17 32.16 1.53
N ARG A 168 -3.18 32.05 2.87
CA ARG A 168 -3.75 33.08 3.76
C ARG A 168 -2.83 34.24 4.03
N ILE A 169 -1.52 34.02 3.89
CA ILE A 169 -0.49 35.03 4.06
C ILE A 169 0.48 34.95 2.88
N ASP A 170 1.29 35.99 2.72
CA ASP A 170 2.37 36.03 1.73
C ASP A 170 3.59 35.34 2.35
N GLU A 171 3.62 34.00 2.29
CA GLU A 171 4.63 33.18 2.99
C GLU A 171 6.05 33.38 2.44
N ASP A 172 6.21 33.70 1.15
CA ASP A 172 7.50 33.89 0.51
C ASP A 172 7.89 35.37 0.30
N ASP A 173 7.09 36.29 0.84
CA ASP A 173 7.27 37.75 0.84
C ASP A 173 7.39 38.34 -0.59
N ASP A 174 6.63 37.80 -1.56
CA ASP A 174 6.65 38.22 -2.97
C ASP A 174 5.60 39.30 -3.30
N GLY A 175 4.70 39.59 -2.35
CA GLY A 175 3.61 40.55 -2.45
C GLY A 175 2.28 39.95 -2.92
N LEU A 176 2.16 38.62 -3.04
CA LEU A 176 0.97 37.95 -3.54
C LEU A 176 0.50 36.81 -2.62
N TYR A 177 -0.83 36.70 -2.47
CA TYR A 177 -1.44 35.52 -1.87
C TYR A 177 -1.57 34.42 -2.93
N GLU A 178 -0.81 33.35 -2.79
CA GLU A 178 -0.78 32.24 -3.74
C GLU A 178 -0.68 30.87 -3.07
N TYR A 179 -0.77 29.81 -3.87
CA TYR A 179 -0.59 28.44 -3.41
C TYR A 179 0.87 28.00 -3.58
N ALA A 180 1.35 27.13 -2.69
CA ALA A 180 2.72 26.64 -2.73
C ALA A 180 2.98 25.72 -3.93
N GLN A 181 4.00 26.04 -4.73
CA GLN A 181 4.43 25.21 -5.87
C GLN A 181 5.34 24.04 -5.46
N ARG A 182 5.71 23.94 -4.18
CA ARG A 182 6.59 22.90 -3.63
C ARG A 182 5.98 22.24 -2.41
N LEU A 183 6.23 20.93 -2.26
CA LEU A 183 5.88 20.21 -1.04
C LEU A 183 6.86 20.50 0.10
N ILE A 184 8.15 20.67 -0.24
CA ILE A 184 9.23 20.96 0.70
C ILE A 184 9.94 22.21 0.20
N SER A 185 10.04 23.21 1.07
CA SER A 185 10.69 24.47 0.77
C SER A 185 12.18 24.27 0.47
N THR A 186 12.74 25.18 -0.33
CA THR A 186 14.18 25.25 -0.49
C THR A 186 14.82 25.65 0.85
N PRO A 187 16.05 25.18 1.15
CA PRO A 187 16.69 25.45 2.44
C PRO A 187 16.77 26.96 2.73
N GLY A 188 16.16 27.38 3.85
CA GLY A 188 16.12 28.78 4.28
C GLY A 188 15.07 29.64 3.59
N LYS A 189 14.14 29.05 2.83
CA LYS A 189 13.00 29.73 2.20
C LYS A 189 11.68 29.15 2.72
N ARG A 190 10.59 29.87 2.41
CA ARG A 190 9.21 29.49 2.69
C ARG A 190 8.40 29.33 1.39
N ASP A 191 9.04 28.82 0.34
CA ASP A 191 8.49 28.63 -1.01
C ASP A 191 7.78 27.26 -1.20
N GLY A 192 7.32 26.65 -0.11
CA GLY A 192 6.76 25.30 -0.08
C GLY A 192 5.97 25.00 1.19
N LEU A 193 5.18 23.91 1.20
CA LEU A 193 4.25 23.60 2.31
C LEU A 193 4.93 23.18 3.62
N TYR A 194 6.18 22.73 3.56
CA TYR A 194 6.95 22.30 4.71
C TYR A 194 8.34 22.94 4.72
N TRP A 195 8.68 23.56 5.83
CA TRP A 195 10.04 23.95 6.20
C TRP A 195 10.32 23.47 7.63
N GLN A 196 11.58 23.15 7.91
CA GLN A 196 11.98 22.81 9.26
C GLN A 196 11.93 24.06 10.12
N ARG A 197 11.16 24.02 11.21
CA ARG A 197 11.01 25.15 12.14
C ARG A 197 12.36 25.54 12.74
N GLY A 198 12.81 26.77 12.46
CA GLY A 198 13.85 27.45 13.24
C GLY A 198 13.31 28.00 14.56
N VAL A 199 14.20 28.43 15.45
CA VAL A 199 13.86 28.92 16.81
C VAL A 199 12.88 30.10 16.79
N PHE A 200 12.93 30.91 15.73
CA PHE A 200 12.11 32.11 15.56
C PHE A 200 11.18 32.03 14.34
N ASP A 201 11.14 30.88 13.67
CA ASP A 201 10.30 30.71 12.49
C ASP A 201 8.87 30.36 12.88
N GLU A 202 7.95 30.87 12.08
CA GLU A 202 6.57 30.42 12.09
C GLU A 202 6.52 28.96 11.64
N GLU A 203 5.51 28.26 12.15
CA GLU A 203 5.30 26.86 11.85
C GLU A 203 4.79 26.71 10.42
N SER A 204 5.42 25.81 9.63
CA SER A 204 4.98 25.55 8.27
C SER A 204 3.57 24.95 8.22
N PRO A 205 2.76 25.22 7.18
CA PRO A 205 1.40 24.67 7.03
C PRO A 205 1.30 23.15 7.19
N ALA A 206 2.26 22.40 6.63
CA ALA A 206 2.27 20.94 6.76
C ALA A 206 3.00 20.44 8.01
N GLY A 207 3.65 21.31 8.78
CA GLY A 207 4.51 20.96 9.92
C GLY A 207 3.82 20.05 10.95
N PRO A 208 2.63 20.42 11.45
CA PRO A 208 1.85 19.60 12.38
C PRO A 208 1.36 18.26 11.79
N LEU A 209 1.35 18.12 10.46
CA LEU A 209 0.79 16.99 9.72
C LEU A 209 1.89 15.97 9.32
N ILE A 210 3.17 16.30 9.51
CA ILE A 210 4.29 15.43 9.12
C ILE A 210 4.57 14.37 10.18
N GLU A 211 4.50 13.10 9.75
CA GLU A 211 5.03 11.98 10.51
C GLU A 211 6.53 11.81 10.27
N THR A 212 7.32 12.06 11.33
CA THR A 212 8.79 12.11 11.25
C THR A 212 9.39 10.80 10.70
N ALA A 213 8.88 9.65 11.12
CA ALA A 213 9.36 8.35 10.65
C ALA A 213 9.07 8.13 9.16
N ALA A 214 7.87 8.49 8.70
CA ALA A 214 7.48 8.41 7.30
C ALA A 214 8.30 9.39 6.43
N PHE A 215 8.56 10.59 6.94
CA PHE A 215 9.40 11.58 6.27
C PHE A 215 10.85 11.12 6.12
N GLY A 216 11.41 10.48 7.14
CA GLY A 216 12.73 9.85 7.08
C GLY A 216 12.82 8.76 6.00
N LYS A 217 11.78 7.93 5.85
CA LYS A 217 11.68 6.94 4.76
C LYS A 217 11.60 7.60 3.38
N ALA A 218 10.79 8.66 3.25
CA ALA A 218 10.66 9.41 2.01
C ALA A 218 12.00 9.96 1.52
N LYS A 219 12.82 10.52 2.42
CA LYS A 219 14.17 11.02 2.12
C LYS A 219 15.13 9.95 1.60
N ARG A 220 14.91 8.67 1.94
CA ARG A 220 15.68 7.53 1.42
C ARG A 220 15.12 6.95 0.12
N GLY A 221 14.10 7.59 -0.46
CA GLY A 221 13.48 7.17 -1.72
C GLY A 221 12.42 6.07 -1.57
N GLU A 222 12.08 5.67 -0.33
CA GLU A 222 11.06 4.66 -0.03
C GLU A 222 9.62 5.20 -0.17
N GLY A 223 9.46 6.52 -0.32
CA GLY A 223 8.17 7.20 -0.35
C GLY A 223 7.65 7.58 1.04
N TYR A 224 6.79 8.60 1.09
CA TYR A 224 6.07 9.00 2.30
C TYR A 224 4.85 8.09 2.43
N TYR A 225 4.79 7.28 3.49
CA TYR A 225 3.89 6.12 3.59
C TYR A 225 3.94 5.19 2.37
N GLY A 226 5.14 4.99 1.79
CA GLY A 226 5.29 4.14 0.61
C GLY A 226 4.76 4.74 -0.70
N TYR A 227 4.41 6.02 -0.70
CA TYR A 227 3.91 6.75 -1.88
C TYR A 227 4.83 7.90 -2.28
N ARG A 228 4.83 8.21 -3.58
CA ARG A 228 5.45 9.39 -4.17
C ARG A 228 4.37 10.41 -4.47
N TYR A 229 4.69 11.70 -4.32
CA TYR A 229 3.75 12.79 -4.46
C TYR A 229 4.32 13.84 -5.42
N ARG A 230 3.45 14.45 -6.22
CA ARG A 230 3.83 15.55 -7.09
C ARG A 230 2.66 16.51 -7.29
N ILE A 231 2.96 17.80 -7.20
CA ILE A 231 1.99 18.86 -7.50
C ILE A 231 1.70 18.88 -9.00
N LEU A 232 0.42 19.01 -9.35
CA LEU A 232 -0.07 19.26 -10.68
C LEU A 232 -0.45 20.74 -10.79
N THR A 233 0.08 21.42 -11.80
CA THR A 233 -0.02 22.87 -11.97
C THR A 233 -1.05 23.28 -13.02
N ALA A 234 -1.96 22.38 -13.38
CA ALA A 234 -3.02 22.60 -14.35
C ALA A 234 -4.18 21.61 -14.15
N GLN A 235 -5.31 21.91 -14.78
CA GLN A 235 -6.44 20.99 -14.98
C GLN A 235 -6.76 20.79 -16.47
N GLY A 236 -7.38 19.66 -16.79
CA GLY A 236 -7.85 19.34 -18.13
C GLY A 236 -9.33 19.64 -18.36
N ALA A 237 -9.84 19.28 -19.53
CA ALA A 237 -11.19 19.60 -19.96
C ALA A 237 -12.32 18.82 -19.25
N ASN A 238 -12.02 17.74 -18.52
CA ASN A 238 -13.03 16.89 -17.89
C ASN A 238 -13.52 17.41 -16.53
N VAL A 239 -13.11 18.62 -16.13
CA VAL A 239 -13.47 19.21 -14.83
C VAL A 239 -14.12 20.59 -15.01
N ILE A 240 -14.86 21.03 -13.98
CA ILE A 240 -15.49 22.36 -13.97
C ILE A 240 -14.40 23.43 -14.16
N GLY A 241 -14.65 24.40 -15.04
CA GLY A 241 -13.66 25.42 -15.44
C GLY A 241 -12.87 25.08 -16.71
N GLY A 242 -12.92 23.82 -17.16
CA GLY A 242 -12.25 23.39 -18.40
C GLY A 242 -10.73 23.34 -18.28
N GLU A 243 -10.05 23.24 -19.42
CA GLU A 243 -8.59 23.20 -19.47
C GLU A 243 -7.99 24.57 -19.10
N GLN A 244 -7.17 24.59 -18.06
CA GLN A 244 -6.50 25.81 -17.60
C GLN A 244 -5.21 25.52 -16.82
N SER A 245 -4.26 26.45 -16.92
CA SER A 245 -3.08 26.51 -16.05
C SER A 245 -3.47 27.08 -14.69
N TYR A 246 -2.89 26.54 -13.62
CA TYR A 246 -2.96 27.14 -12.29
C TYR A 246 -1.89 28.22 -12.07
N ILE A 247 -0.87 28.27 -12.94
CA ILE A 247 0.18 29.28 -12.91
C ILE A 247 -0.26 30.49 -13.74
N VAL A 248 -0.20 31.67 -13.12
CA VAL A 248 -0.42 32.99 -13.73
C VAL A 248 0.75 33.88 -13.35
N ASN A 249 1.46 34.44 -14.34
CA ASN A 249 2.65 35.28 -14.13
C ASN A 249 3.78 34.64 -13.30
N GLY A 250 3.88 33.30 -13.31
CA GLY A 250 4.88 32.56 -12.51
C GLY A 250 4.35 32.06 -11.16
N ASN A 251 3.18 32.55 -10.74
CA ASN A 251 2.62 32.36 -9.42
C ASN A 251 1.39 31.43 -9.47
N MET A 252 1.20 30.54 -8.49
CA MET A 252 0.14 29.54 -8.51
C MET A 252 -1.13 30.07 -7.86
N THR A 253 -1.91 30.83 -8.61
CA THR A 253 -3.15 31.49 -8.13
C THR A 253 -4.42 30.88 -8.70
N GLY A 254 -4.34 30.14 -9.81
CA GLY A 254 -5.50 29.58 -10.52
C GLY A 254 -6.08 28.30 -9.90
N GLY A 255 -5.46 27.78 -8.83
CA GLY A 255 -5.83 26.53 -8.17
C GLY A 255 -4.61 25.68 -7.85
N PHE A 256 -4.85 24.44 -7.44
CA PHE A 256 -3.79 23.47 -7.18
C PHE A 256 -4.34 22.05 -7.30
N ALA A 257 -3.45 21.09 -7.52
CA ALA A 257 -3.76 19.68 -7.46
C ALA A 257 -2.54 18.84 -7.08
N LEU A 258 -2.79 17.62 -6.63
CA LEU A 258 -1.76 16.64 -6.28
C LEU A 258 -2.05 15.31 -6.97
N ILE A 259 -0.99 14.62 -7.34
CA ILE A 259 -1.02 13.20 -7.70
C ILE A 259 -0.11 12.43 -6.74
N ALA A 260 -0.53 11.23 -6.34
CA ALA A 260 0.32 10.26 -5.67
C ALA A 260 0.20 8.87 -6.26
N TRP A 261 1.33 8.16 -6.30
CA TRP A 261 1.41 6.80 -6.79
C TRP A 261 2.36 5.99 -5.90
N PRO A 262 2.19 4.65 -5.83
CA PRO A 262 3.02 3.82 -4.99
C PRO A 262 4.48 3.88 -5.43
N ALA A 263 5.40 3.97 -4.47
CA ALA A 263 6.83 3.85 -4.72
C ALA A 263 7.20 2.50 -5.34
N LYS A 264 6.44 1.43 -5.03
CA LYS A 264 6.50 0.11 -5.68
C LYS A 264 5.10 -0.48 -5.83
N TYR A 265 4.65 -0.62 -7.07
CA TYR A 265 3.34 -1.19 -7.39
C TYR A 265 3.16 -2.60 -6.80
N ARG A 266 2.01 -2.85 -6.17
CA ARG A 266 1.63 -4.09 -5.43
C ARG A 266 2.52 -4.46 -4.25
N ALA A 267 3.42 -3.58 -3.82
CA ALA A 267 4.27 -3.80 -2.65
C ALA A 267 4.13 -2.68 -1.62
N THR A 268 4.07 -1.42 -2.06
CA THR A 268 3.77 -0.28 -1.19
C THR A 268 2.38 0.29 -1.41
N GLY A 269 1.74 -0.03 -2.55
CA GLY A 269 0.38 0.37 -2.86
C GLY A 269 -0.04 -0.11 -4.25
N VAL A 270 -1.32 0.01 -4.59
CA VAL A 270 -1.90 -0.34 -5.89
C VAL A 270 -2.45 0.90 -6.58
N GLN A 271 -3.25 1.67 -5.85
CA GLN A 271 -3.98 2.81 -6.39
C GLN A 271 -3.06 4.01 -6.67
N THR A 272 -3.36 4.74 -7.74
CA THR A 272 -2.91 6.12 -7.95
C THR A 272 -4.01 7.06 -7.52
N PHE A 273 -3.66 8.11 -6.80
CA PHE A 273 -4.62 9.09 -6.27
C PHE A 273 -4.41 10.46 -6.89
N VAL A 274 -5.49 11.19 -7.12
CA VAL A 274 -5.46 12.62 -7.49
C VAL A 274 -6.47 13.43 -6.68
N VAL A 275 -6.12 14.67 -6.34
CA VAL A 275 -7.01 15.63 -5.66
C VAL A 275 -6.75 17.03 -6.20
N ASN A 276 -7.77 17.89 -6.24
CA ASN A 276 -7.61 19.32 -6.50
C ASN A 276 -8.13 20.14 -5.31
N ASN A 277 -8.17 21.46 -5.48
CA ASN A 277 -8.69 22.41 -4.50
C ASN A 277 -10.12 22.11 -4.00
N ALA A 278 -10.94 21.34 -4.73
CA ALA A 278 -12.26 20.92 -4.24
C ALA A 278 -12.20 19.85 -3.12
N GLY A 279 -11.03 19.27 -2.86
CA GLY A 279 -10.82 18.30 -1.78
C GLY A 279 -11.34 16.88 -2.05
N ILE A 280 -11.89 16.62 -3.23
CA ILE A 280 -12.38 15.29 -3.62
C ILE A 280 -11.19 14.45 -4.11
N VAL A 281 -10.91 13.36 -3.40
CA VAL A 281 -9.85 12.41 -3.77
C VAL A 281 -10.42 11.37 -4.74
N TYR A 282 -9.74 11.21 -5.87
CA TYR A 282 -10.02 10.16 -6.85
C TYR A 282 -8.93 9.10 -6.83
N GLU A 283 -9.28 7.86 -7.14
CA GLU A 283 -8.38 6.73 -7.23
C GLU A 283 -8.51 5.97 -8.56
N ARG A 284 -7.40 5.36 -9.00
CA ARG A 284 -7.35 4.48 -10.16
C ARG A 284 -6.12 3.57 -10.12
N ASP A 285 -6.32 2.27 -10.37
CA ASP A 285 -5.22 1.34 -10.62
C ASP A 285 -4.69 1.53 -12.05
N LEU A 286 -3.47 2.04 -12.17
CA LEU A 286 -2.79 2.25 -13.44
C LEU A 286 -2.03 0.99 -13.92
N GLY A 287 -2.11 -0.12 -13.19
CA GLY A 287 -1.56 -1.42 -13.54
C GLY A 287 -0.04 -1.56 -13.34
N ALA A 288 0.57 -2.57 -13.96
CA ALA A 288 2.00 -2.85 -13.79
C ALA A 288 2.94 -1.69 -14.19
N LYS A 289 2.46 -0.74 -14.99
CA LYS A 289 3.18 0.46 -15.42
C LYS A 289 2.77 1.72 -14.64
N THR A 290 2.31 1.57 -13.40
CA THR A 290 1.80 2.70 -12.59
C THR A 290 2.77 3.87 -12.50
N GLU A 291 4.06 3.63 -12.25
CA GLU A 291 5.05 4.72 -12.16
C GLU A 291 5.18 5.50 -13.48
N GLU A 292 5.37 4.80 -14.60
CA GLU A 292 5.45 5.40 -15.94
C GLU A 292 4.19 6.22 -16.27
N ARG A 293 3.01 5.65 -16.01
CA ARG A 293 1.71 6.28 -16.29
C ARG A 293 1.43 7.47 -15.39
N ALA A 294 1.73 7.39 -14.09
CA ALA A 294 1.56 8.48 -13.15
C ALA A 294 2.50 9.67 -13.45
N LEU A 295 3.73 9.40 -13.91
CA LEU A 295 4.66 10.44 -14.35
C LEU A 295 4.18 11.16 -15.61
N ALA A 296 3.41 10.50 -16.47
CA ALA A 296 2.82 11.07 -17.67
C ALA A 296 1.62 11.98 -17.40
N ILE A 297 0.94 11.85 -16.26
CA ILE A 297 -0.19 12.71 -15.88
C ILE A 297 0.33 14.10 -15.50
N LYS A 298 0.03 15.12 -16.33
CA LYS A 298 0.51 16.51 -16.11
C LYS A 298 -0.54 17.47 -15.56
N ALA A 299 -1.82 17.11 -15.64
CA ALA A 299 -2.93 17.95 -15.21
C ALA A 299 -3.95 17.11 -14.44
N PHE A 300 -4.66 17.75 -13.50
CA PHE A 300 -5.80 17.17 -12.85
C PHE A 300 -6.94 17.03 -13.86
N ASN A 301 -7.24 15.80 -14.27
CA ASN A 301 -8.22 15.52 -15.31
C ASN A 301 -8.87 14.14 -15.12
N PRO A 302 -9.48 13.86 -13.94
CA PRO A 302 -10.19 12.60 -13.74
C PRO A 302 -11.27 12.41 -14.81
N ASP A 303 -11.22 11.28 -15.50
CA ASP A 303 -12.22 10.82 -16.47
C ASP A 303 -13.15 9.76 -15.85
N ALA A 304 -14.04 9.17 -16.65
CA ALA A 304 -15.00 8.16 -16.19
C ALA A 304 -14.38 6.87 -15.62
N ASN A 305 -13.07 6.64 -15.78
CA ASN A 305 -12.35 5.49 -15.22
C ASN A 305 -11.64 5.82 -13.90
N TRP A 306 -11.83 7.03 -13.35
CA TRP A 306 -11.41 7.39 -12.01
C TRP A 306 -12.60 7.24 -11.07
N GLU A 307 -12.35 6.63 -9.91
CA GLU A 307 -13.37 6.44 -8.88
C GLU A 307 -13.17 7.45 -7.75
N ILE A 308 -14.26 7.93 -7.15
CA ILE A 308 -14.16 8.78 -5.96
C ILE A 308 -13.89 7.88 -4.77
N VAL A 309 -12.85 8.20 -3.99
CA VAL A 309 -12.57 7.55 -2.71
C VAL A 309 -13.74 7.81 -1.78
N ARG A 310 -14.36 6.73 -1.28
CA ARG A 310 -15.46 6.81 -0.32
C ARG A 310 -14.92 6.72 1.10
N ASP A 311 -15.55 7.48 1.99
CA ASP A 311 -15.31 7.40 3.45
C ASP A 311 -15.81 6.08 4.05
#